data_AF-A0A358IYY5-F1
#
_entry.id   AF-A0A358IYY5-F1
#
_cell.length_a   1.000
_cell.length_b   1.000
_cell.length_c   1.000
_cell.angle_alpha   90.00
_cell.angle_beta   90.00
_cell.angle_gamma   90.00
#
_symmetry.space_group_name_H-M   'P 1'
#
loop_
_entity.id
_entity.type
_entity.pdbx_description
1 polymer ?
#
loop_
_entity_poly.entity_id
_entity_poly.type
_entity_poly.pdbx_seq_one_letter_code
_entity_poly.pdbx_strand_id
1 'polypeptide(L)'
;LGPPASAEAFYRAAGWSDEQVARWRDGYGGFGRMVQDFPRDYRRVQDGEVLSIGGDDWRVVVGEGHSPEHVCLWREKDGVFIAGDQILPRISSNISIWPTEPLADPLGDWLRSL
;
A
#
# COMPACT_ATOMS: atom_id res chain seq x y z
N LEU A 1 16.15 -13.90 8.82
CA LEU A 1 16.04 -14.53 7.48
C LEU A 1 16.50 -13.50 6.46
N GLY A 2 17.37 -13.89 5.51
CA GLY A 2 17.80 -12.99 4.44
C GLY A 2 16.68 -12.73 3.42
N PRO A 3 16.92 -11.87 2.41
CA PRO A 3 15.97 -11.66 1.33
C PRO A 3 15.66 -12.96 0.57
N PRO A 4 14.42 -13.16 0.09
CA PRO A 4 14.06 -14.31 -0.71
C PRO A 4 14.73 -14.25 -2.09
N ALA A 5 15.17 -15.41 -2.61
CA ALA A 5 15.82 -15.51 -3.92
C ALA A 5 14.93 -15.02 -5.08
N SER A 6 13.60 -15.17 -4.95
CA SER A 6 12.63 -14.65 -5.92
C SER A 6 12.68 -13.13 -6.06
N ALA A 7 12.93 -12.41 -4.96
CA ALA A 7 13.03 -10.96 -5.00
C ALA A 7 14.30 -10.48 -5.70
N GLU A 8 15.42 -11.19 -5.51
CA GLU A 8 16.64 -10.90 -6.27
C GLU A 8 16.46 -11.13 -7.77
N ALA A 9 15.85 -12.26 -8.16
CA ALA A 9 15.55 -12.55 -9.57
C ALA A 9 14.67 -11.45 -10.20
N PHE A 10 13.68 -10.96 -9.45
CA PHE A 10 12.83 -9.85 -9.88
C PHE A 10 13.63 -8.57 -10.16
N TYR A 11 14.47 -8.12 -9.22
CA TYR A 11 15.24 -6.88 -9.41
C TYR A 11 16.26 -7.00 -10.55
N ARG A 12 16.88 -8.19 -10.73
CA ARG A 12 17.74 -8.46 -11.88
C ARG A 12 16.98 -8.40 -13.20
N ALA A 13 15.79 -8.98 -13.27
CA ALA A 13 14.92 -8.88 -14.44
C ALA A 13 14.48 -7.44 -14.73
N ALA A 14 14.36 -6.62 -13.68
CA ALA A 14 14.10 -5.18 -13.79
C ALA A 14 15.35 -4.33 -14.14
N GLY A 15 16.50 -4.97 -14.42
CA GLY A 15 17.71 -4.31 -14.91
C GLY A 15 18.68 -3.81 -13.83
N TRP A 16 18.53 -4.25 -12.58
CA TRP A 16 19.48 -3.86 -11.51
C TRP A 16 20.85 -4.51 -11.70
N SER A 17 21.91 -3.76 -11.43
CA SER A 17 23.29 -4.27 -11.43
C SER A 17 23.56 -5.17 -10.22
N ASP A 18 24.63 -5.97 -10.31
CA ASP A 18 25.10 -6.78 -9.18
C ASP A 18 25.38 -5.93 -7.92
N GLU A 19 25.91 -4.72 -8.11
CA GLU A 19 26.17 -3.78 -7.01
C GLU A 19 24.87 -3.30 -6.36
N GLN A 20 23.85 -2.96 -7.16
CA GLN A 20 22.54 -2.52 -6.64
C GLN A 20 21.84 -3.64 -5.88
N VAL A 21 21.89 -4.87 -6.41
CA VAL A 21 21.33 -6.06 -5.75
C VAL A 21 22.07 -6.36 -4.44
N ALA A 22 23.40 -6.27 -4.42
CA ALA A 22 24.19 -6.44 -3.20
C ALA A 22 23.82 -5.40 -2.14
N ARG A 23 23.72 -4.11 -2.53
CA ARG A 23 23.31 -3.03 -1.63
C ARG A 23 21.91 -3.23 -1.05
N TRP A 24 20.95 -3.67 -1.87
CA TRP A 24 19.61 -4.01 -1.38
C TRP A 24 19.63 -5.18 -0.41
N ARG A 25 20.43 -6.22 -0.69
CA ARG A 25 20.59 -7.37 0.19
C ARG A 25 21.10 -6.96 1.57
N ASP A 26 22.10 -6.08 1.62
CA ASP A 26 22.67 -5.58 2.88
C ASP A 26 21.66 -4.76 3.70
N GLY A 27 20.77 -4.02 3.03
CA GLY A 27 19.71 -3.24 3.66
C GLY A 27 18.43 -4.03 3.97
N TYR A 28 18.33 -5.30 3.56
CA TYR A 28 17.09 -6.06 3.63
C TYR A 28 16.60 -6.23 5.08
N GLY A 29 15.31 -6.00 5.29
CA GLY A 29 14.68 -6.05 6.61
C GLY A 29 14.98 -4.83 7.49
N GLY A 30 15.72 -3.83 6.99
CA GLY A 30 15.99 -2.60 7.73
C GLY A 30 14.71 -1.84 8.11
N PHE A 31 13.76 -1.72 7.17
CA PHE A 31 12.46 -1.08 7.43
C PHE A 31 11.70 -1.74 8.58
N GLY A 32 11.65 -3.09 8.59
CA GLY A 32 10.98 -3.86 9.65
C GLY A 32 11.54 -3.61 11.04
N ARG A 33 12.80 -3.19 11.16
CA ARG A 33 13.42 -2.84 12.45
C ARG A 33 13.06 -1.42 12.94
N MET A 34 12.54 -0.58 12.06
CA MET A 34 12.17 0.81 12.38
C MET A 34 10.69 0.97 12.72
N VAL A 35 9.86 -0.05 12.41
CA VAL A 35 8.42 -0.03 12.64
C VAL A 35 8.05 -0.94 13.81
N GLN A 36 6.92 -0.64 14.45
CA GLN A 36 6.34 -1.53 15.46
C GLN A 36 5.76 -2.78 14.79
N ASP A 37 5.71 -3.88 15.54
CA ASP A 37 5.02 -5.09 15.09
C ASP A 37 3.53 -4.81 14.86
N PHE A 38 2.94 -5.52 13.89
CA PHE A 38 1.51 -5.46 13.64
C PHE A 38 0.72 -6.15 14.76
N PRO A 39 -0.47 -5.65 15.13
CA PRO A 39 -1.39 -6.36 15.99
C PRO A 39 -1.67 -7.77 15.45
N ARG A 40 -1.71 -8.76 16.34
CA ARG A 40 -2.02 -10.17 15.97
C ARG A 40 -3.48 -10.36 15.59
N ASP A 41 -4.33 -9.51 16.13
CA ASP A 41 -5.76 -9.50 15.91
C ASP A 41 -6.18 -8.11 15.41
N TYR A 42 -7.08 -8.07 14.45
CA TYR A 42 -7.65 -6.84 13.90
C TYR A 42 -9.12 -7.04 13.58
N ARG A 43 -9.88 -5.94 13.58
CA ARG A 43 -11.24 -5.94 13.05
C ARG A 43 -11.15 -5.63 11.56
N ARG A 44 -11.49 -6.59 10.71
CA ARG A 44 -11.56 -6.36 9.27
C ARG A 44 -12.59 -5.26 8.98
N VAL A 45 -12.22 -4.35 8.10
CA VAL A 45 -13.08 -3.33 7.52
C VAL A 45 -13.19 -3.62 6.03
N GLN A 46 -14.36 -3.42 5.45
CA GLN A 46 -14.62 -3.70 4.03
C GLN A 46 -15.18 -2.48 3.31
N ASP A 47 -15.05 -2.45 1.99
CA ASP A 47 -15.64 -1.40 1.16
C ASP A 47 -17.15 -1.25 1.42
N GLY A 48 -17.62 -0.01 1.46
CA GLY A 48 -19.02 0.33 1.74
C GLY A 48 -19.46 0.16 3.20
N GLU A 49 -18.63 -0.40 4.08
CA GLU A 49 -18.94 -0.48 5.51
C GLU A 49 -19.06 0.93 6.13
N VAL A 50 -19.98 1.10 7.08
CA VAL A 50 -20.16 2.36 7.81
C VAL A 50 -19.58 2.23 9.22
N LEU A 51 -18.64 3.11 9.55
CA LEU A 51 -18.01 3.20 10.85
C LEU A 51 -18.57 4.40 11.62
N SER A 52 -19.02 4.19 12.85
CA SER A 52 -19.39 5.28 13.75
C SER A 52 -18.16 5.77 14.51
N ILE A 53 -17.73 7.00 14.24
CA ILE A 53 -16.52 7.61 14.82
C ILE A 53 -16.88 9.01 15.31
N GLY A 54 -16.77 9.24 16.61
CA GLY A 54 -17.07 10.56 17.19
C GLY A 54 -18.54 11.00 17.05
N GLY A 55 -19.46 10.05 16.90
CA GLY A 55 -20.89 10.31 16.68
C GLY A 55 -21.27 10.56 15.21
N ASP A 56 -20.31 10.44 14.30
CA ASP A 56 -20.53 10.58 12.87
C ASP A 56 -20.37 9.25 12.15
N ASP A 57 -21.14 9.09 11.07
CA ASP A 57 -21.04 7.95 10.16
C ASP A 57 -20.01 8.22 9.07
N TRP A 58 -19.05 7.30 8.95
CA TRP A 58 -17.99 7.32 7.95
C TRP A 58 -18.11 6.09 7.08
N ARG A 59 -18.45 6.28 5.80
CA ARG A 59 -18.42 5.22 4.81
C ARG A 59 -16.98 4.92 4.43
N VAL A 60 -16.62 3.65 4.46
CA VAL A 60 -15.35 3.15 3.95
C VAL A 60 -15.42 3.14 2.43
N VAL A 61 -14.40 3.73 1.81
CA VAL A 61 -14.17 3.66 0.36
C VAL A 61 -12.80 3.04 0.18
N VAL A 62 -12.73 1.87 -0.46
CA VAL A 62 -11.46 1.19 -0.72
C VAL A 62 -10.89 1.66 -2.05
N GLY A 63 -9.64 2.13 -2.01
CA GLY A 63 -8.81 2.39 -3.19
C GLY A 63 -7.73 1.33 -3.36
N GLU A 64 -7.39 1.01 -4.60
CA GLU A 64 -6.36 0.02 -4.92
C GLU A 64 -5.23 0.68 -5.73
N GLY A 65 -4.14 -0.06 -5.94
CA GLY A 65 -2.99 0.34 -6.78
C GLY A 65 -1.84 1.01 -6.03
N HIS A 66 -2.11 1.98 -5.15
CA HIS A 66 -1.07 2.51 -4.25
C HIS A 66 -0.70 1.48 -3.17
N SER A 67 -1.73 0.83 -2.62
CA SER A 67 -1.62 -0.32 -1.72
C SER A 67 -2.74 -1.33 -2.04
N PRO A 68 -2.71 -2.55 -1.47
CA PRO A 68 -3.67 -3.60 -1.82
C PRO A 68 -5.13 -3.27 -1.53
N GLU A 69 -5.43 -2.66 -0.38
CA GLU A 69 -6.80 -2.28 0.04
C GLU A 69 -6.72 -0.97 0.87
N HIS A 70 -6.44 0.17 0.22
CA HIS A 70 -6.28 1.46 0.89
C HIS A 70 -7.63 1.99 1.39
N VAL A 71 -7.81 2.08 2.71
CA VAL A 71 -9.03 2.63 3.31
C VAL A 71 -9.03 4.16 3.25
N CYS A 72 -10.01 4.71 2.53
CA CYS A 72 -10.45 6.09 2.66
C CYS A 72 -11.73 6.16 3.50
N LEU A 73 -11.98 7.30 4.14
CA LEU A 73 -13.17 7.52 4.96
C LEU A 73 -13.96 8.73 4.44
N TRP A 74 -15.21 8.50 4.08
CA TRP A 74 -16.11 9.52 3.58
C TRP A 74 -17.25 9.80 4.55
N ARG A 75 -17.36 11.05 4.99
CA ARG A 75 -18.47 11.51 5.80
C ARG A 75 -19.45 12.28 4.93
N GLU A 76 -20.54 11.61 4.56
CA GLU A 76 -21.48 12.12 3.54
C GLU A 76 -22.21 13.40 3.97
N LYS A 77 -22.51 13.55 5.27
CA LYS A 77 -23.30 14.68 5.78
C LYS A 77 -22.72 16.06 5.46
N ASP A 78 -21.40 16.16 5.30
CA ASP A 78 -20.67 17.41 5.06
C ASP A 78 -19.58 17.29 3.98
N GLY A 79 -19.49 16.14 3.31
CA GLY A 79 -18.56 15.91 2.21
C GLY A 79 -17.09 15.82 2.63
N VAL A 80 -16.78 15.66 3.93
CA VAL A 80 -15.39 15.48 4.37
C VAL A 80 -14.88 14.11 3.92
N PHE A 81 -13.72 14.10 3.27
CA PHE A 81 -13.09 12.90 2.74
C PHE A 81 -11.64 12.80 3.24
N ILE A 82 -11.34 11.74 3.98
CA ILE A 82 -9.97 11.40 4.39
C ILE A 82 -9.42 10.41 3.37
N ALA A 83 -8.68 10.93 2.40
CA ALA A 83 -8.19 10.17 1.25
C ALA A 83 -6.93 9.33 1.55
N GLY A 84 -6.19 9.65 2.61
CA GLY A 84 -4.84 9.11 2.82
C GLY A 84 -3.94 9.33 1.59
N ASP A 85 -3.22 8.31 1.17
CA ASP A 85 -2.35 8.38 -0.01
C ASP A 85 -3.09 8.08 -1.33
N GLN A 86 -4.43 7.90 -1.31
CA GLN A 86 -5.22 7.74 -2.52
C GLN A 86 -5.42 9.05 -3.30
N ILE A 87 -5.41 10.21 -2.62
CA ILE A 87 -5.52 11.52 -3.28
C ILE A 87 -4.62 12.51 -2.57
N LEU A 88 -3.58 12.96 -3.26
CA LEU A 88 -2.61 13.92 -2.74
C LEU A 88 -2.62 15.21 -3.58
N PRO A 89 -2.68 16.40 -2.94
CA PRO A 89 -2.94 17.65 -3.66
C PRO A 89 -1.76 18.18 -4.48
N ARG A 90 -0.54 17.67 -4.25
CA ARG A 90 0.69 18.24 -4.85
C ARG A 90 1.59 17.21 -5.53
N ILE A 91 1.56 15.96 -5.09
CA ILE A 91 2.41 14.90 -5.59
C ILE A 91 1.54 13.75 -6.07
N SER A 92 2.07 12.91 -6.96
CA SER A 92 1.44 11.65 -7.31
C SER A 92 1.57 10.66 -6.15
N SER A 93 0.54 9.86 -5.97
CA SER A 93 0.63 8.65 -5.16
C SER A 93 1.61 7.67 -5.78
N ASN A 94 2.37 6.98 -4.94
CA ASN A 94 3.31 5.99 -5.42
C ASN A 94 2.56 4.74 -5.90
N ILE A 95 2.81 4.31 -7.13
CA ILE A 95 2.25 3.10 -7.73
C ILE A 95 3.44 2.26 -8.16
N SER A 96 3.57 1.03 -7.65
CA SER A 96 4.78 0.22 -7.85
C SER A 96 4.47 -1.26 -7.94
N ILE A 97 5.22 -1.97 -8.78
CA ILE A 97 5.24 -3.43 -8.82
C ILE A 97 6.29 -3.90 -7.81
N TRP A 98 5.89 -4.80 -6.92
CA TRP A 98 6.74 -5.33 -5.87
C TRP A 98 7.13 -6.78 -6.14
N PRO A 99 8.30 -7.25 -5.65
CA PRO A 99 8.70 -8.64 -5.86
C PRO A 99 7.77 -9.67 -5.20
N THR A 100 6.93 -9.25 -4.25
CA THR A 100 5.90 -10.08 -3.61
C THR A 100 4.73 -10.37 -4.55
N GLU A 101 4.49 -9.50 -5.54
CA GLU A 101 3.42 -9.64 -6.52
C GLU A 101 3.90 -9.14 -7.90
N PRO A 102 4.84 -9.86 -8.53
CA PRO A 102 5.57 -9.36 -9.70
C PRO A 102 4.73 -9.24 -10.97
N LEU A 103 3.51 -9.78 -10.97
CA LEU A 103 2.58 -9.79 -12.10
C LEU A 103 1.36 -8.89 -11.89
N ALA A 104 1.35 -8.06 -10.83
CA ALA A 104 0.27 -7.12 -10.57
C ALA A 104 0.15 -6.05 -11.66
N ASP A 105 -1.05 -5.49 -11.81
CA ASP A 105 -1.33 -4.28 -12.61
C ASP A 105 -1.80 -3.12 -11.70
N PRO A 106 -0.91 -2.62 -10.81
CA PRO A 106 -1.29 -1.64 -9.80
C PRO A 106 -1.71 -0.30 -10.41
N LEU A 107 -1.27 0.00 -11.65
CA LEU A 107 -1.75 1.19 -12.35
C LEU A 107 -3.18 0.98 -12.86
N GLY A 108 -3.50 -0.20 -13.39
CA GLY A 108 -4.88 -0.54 -13.74
C GLY A 108 -5.81 -0.51 -12.52
N ASP A 109 -5.37 -1.05 -11.38
CA ASP A 109 -6.10 -1.01 -10.11
C ASP A 109 -6.32 0.44 -9.65
N TRP A 110 -5.26 1.26 -9.68
CA TRP A 110 -5.36 2.69 -9.39
C TRP A 110 -6.39 3.39 -10.26
N LEU A 111 -6.34 3.20 -11.57
CA LEU A 111 -7.25 3.86 -12.51
C LEU A 111 -8.71 3.41 -12.33
N ARG A 112 -8.97 2.19 -11.87
CA ARG A 112 -10.32 1.72 -11.52
C ARG A 112 -10.86 2.33 -10.23
N SER A 113 -9.97 2.74 -9.33
CA SER A 113 -10.31 3.28 -8.02
C SER A 113 -10.61 4.78 -8.01
N LEU A 114 -10.32 5.50 -9.10
CA LEU A 114 -10.62 6.92 -9.28
C LEU A 114 -12.05 7.15 -9.77
#